data_AF-A0A558B178-F1
#
_entry.id   AF-A0A558B178-F1
#
_cell.length_a   1.000
_cell.length_b   1.000
_cell.length_c   1.000
_cell.angle_alpha   90.00
_cell.angle_beta   90.00
_cell.angle_gamma   90.00
#
_symmetry.space_group_name_H-M   'P 1'
#
loop_
_entity.id
_entity.type
_entity.pdbx_description
1 polymer ?
#
loop_
_entity_poly.entity_id
_entity_poly.type
_entity_poly.pdbx_seq_one_letter_code
_entity_poly.pdbx_strand_id
1 'polypeptide(L)'
;MVALLTWPATRPAQARLAALRAPAPKRGWRLPAWLRPPRLWLTALPVAIPFLGLAGTLSVGALCAAGWQQRRVRRRRKAETERATAVAEALRVMVAELRGGASPTAAREAALAVAPGQVSSLLAGFDEEGPEFVAGIRGRLATAAALSRRHGLPLADLLDAVRRDLVAGARFLSRSEAGMAGPRASATVLAALPGIGLLLGEAMGAHPVYLLVTTPPGQLLMALGSALILAGVAWSARLTAVRVLP
;
A
#
# COMPACT_ATOMS: atom_id res chain seq x y z
N MET A 1 6.81 36.15 -34.50
CA MET A 1 7.20 35.02 -33.62
C MET A 1 8.10 35.44 -32.43
N VAL A 2 8.01 36.68 -31.91
CA VAL A 2 8.82 37.13 -30.75
C VAL A 2 7.97 37.33 -29.47
N ALA A 3 6.64 37.32 -29.58
CA ALA A 3 5.72 37.61 -28.47
C ALA A 3 5.45 36.43 -27.50
N LEU A 4 6.04 35.26 -27.71
CA LEU A 4 5.87 34.08 -26.84
C LEU A 4 7.01 33.89 -25.82
N LEU A 5 8.05 34.72 -25.85
CA LEU A 5 9.22 34.60 -24.97
C LEU A 5 9.14 35.40 -23.66
N THR A 6 8.06 36.17 -23.45
CA THR A 6 7.90 36.99 -22.24
C THR A 6 6.88 36.42 -21.25
N TRP A 7 6.46 35.15 -21.40
CA TRP A 7 5.52 34.55 -20.45
C TRP A 7 6.19 34.46 -19.07
N PRO A 8 5.79 35.31 -18.11
CA PRO A 8 6.49 35.40 -16.85
C PRO A 8 6.13 34.15 -16.05
N ALA A 9 7.16 33.39 -15.67
CA ALA A 9 7.10 32.23 -14.81
C ALA A 9 6.63 32.65 -13.41
N THR A 10 5.34 32.93 -13.28
CA THR A 10 4.70 33.23 -12.02
C THR A 10 4.53 31.90 -11.27
N ARG A 11 5.49 31.65 -10.38
CA ARG A 11 5.50 30.62 -9.33
C ARG A 11 4.21 30.50 -8.47
N PRO A 12 3.32 31.52 -8.28
CA PRO A 12 2.12 31.34 -7.48
C PRO A 12 1.02 30.53 -8.18
N ALA A 13 1.01 30.42 -9.52
CA ALA A 13 -0.04 29.68 -10.23
C ALA A 13 0.11 28.16 -10.03
N GLN A 14 1.35 27.66 -10.04
CA GLN A 14 1.65 26.25 -9.77
C GLN A 14 1.42 25.90 -8.29
N ALA A 15 1.73 26.81 -7.36
CA ALA A 15 1.43 26.63 -5.94
C ALA A 15 -0.08 26.57 -5.66
N ARG A 16 -0.89 27.40 -6.34
CA ARG A 16 -2.36 27.35 -6.24
C ARG A 16 -2.96 26.06 -6.83
N LEU A 17 -2.44 25.57 -7.95
CA LEU A 17 -2.86 24.29 -8.52
C LEU A 17 -2.42 23.08 -7.68
N ALA A 18 -1.25 23.17 -7.01
CA ALA A 18 -0.78 22.18 -6.06
C ALA A 18 -1.64 22.17 -4.78
N ALA A 19 -2.09 23.34 -4.30
CA ALA A 19 -3.01 23.45 -3.17
C ALA A 19 -4.41 22.87 -3.47
N LEU A 20 -4.89 22.99 -4.72
CA LEU A 20 -6.14 22.36 -5.16
C LEU A 20 -6.02 20.84 -5.40
N ARG A 21 -4.80 20.33 -5.61
CA ARG A 21 -4.50 18.89 -5.70
C ARG A 21 -4.02 18.27 -4.39
N ALA A 22 -3.78 19.07 -3.36
CA ALA A 22 -3.39 18.58 -2.05
C ALA A 22 -4.54 17.69 -1.53
N PRO A 23 -4.31 16.38 -1.32
CA PRO A 23 -5.35 15.51 -0.78
C PRO A 23 -5.74 16.05 0.59
N ALA A 24 -7.01 16.46 0.75
CA ALA A 24 -7.56 16.91 2.01
C ALA A 24 -7.13 15.95 3.13
N PRO A 25 -6.65 16.43 4.29
CA PRO A 25 -6.25 15.57 5.38
C PRO A 25 -7.48 14.76 5.79
N LYS A 26 -7.52 13.49 5.38
CA LYS A 26 -8.56 12.57 5.80
C LYS A 26 -8.37 12.40 7.29
N ARG A 27 -9.18 13.12 8.08
CA ARG A 27 -9.34 12.99 9.53
C ARG A 27 -9.96 11.62 9.79
N GLY A 28 -9.18 10.57 9.54
CA GLY A 28 -9.57 9.20 9.76
C GLY A 28 -9.75 9.05 11.26
N TRP A 29 -10.95 8.67 11.66
CA TRP A 29 -11.23 8.23 13.02
C TRP A 29 -10.19 7.18 13.42
N ARG A 30 -9.26 7.61 14.29
CA ARG A 30 -8.25 6.72 14.87
C ARG A 30 -8.98 5.85 15.87
N LEU A 31 -9.42 4.68 15.42
CA LEU A 31 -9.92 3.65 16.32
C LEU A 31 -8.85 3.39 17.41
N PRO A 32 -9.22 3.40 18.70
CA PRO A 32 -8.29 3.19 19.81
C PRO A 32 -7.46 1.93 19.62
N ALA A 33 -6.20 1.95 20.06
CA ALA A 33 -5.28 0.81 19.90
C ALA A 33 -5.75 -0.49 20.59
N TRP A 34 -6.70 -0.40 21.53
CA TRP A 34 -7.43 -1.54 22.11
C TRP A 34 -8.27 -2.28 21.07
N LEU A 35 -8.92 -1.57 20.14
CA LEU A 35 -9.76 -2.14 19.07
C LEU A 35 -8.93 -2.70 17.89
N ARG A 36 -7.63 -2.97 18.12
CA ARG A 36 -6.81 -3.73 17.17
C ARG A 36 -7.33 -5.18 17.14
N PRO A 37 -7.59 -5.74 15.96
CA PRO A 37 -8.42 -6.93 15.84
C PRO A 37 -7.88 -8.26 16.37
N PRO A 38 -6.57 -8.51 16.68
CA PRO A 38 -6.26 -9.75 17.38
C PRO A 38 -7.00 -9.84 18.73
N ARG A 39 -7.34 -8.71 19.36
CA ARG A 39 -8.09 -8.67 20.63
C ARG A 39 -9.62 -8.75 20.45
N LEU A 40 -10.16 -8.22 19.35
CA LEU A 40 -11.60 -8.38 19.03
C LEU A 40 -11.97 -9.83 18.71
N TRP A 41 -11.03 -10.57 18.13
CA TRP A 41 -11.20 -12.01 17.87
C TRP A 41 -11.30 -12.82 19.17
N LEU A 42 -10.57 -12.43 20.21
CA LEU A 42 -10.64 -13.05 21.54
C LEU A 42 -11.97 -12.75 22.26
N THR A 43 -12.62 -11.61 22.00
CA THR A 43 -13.85 -11.21 22.69
C THR A 43 -15.14 -11.51 21.91
N ALA A 44 -15.09 -11.61 20.58
CA ALA A 44 -16.26 -11.92 19.75
C ALA A 44 -16.56 -13.43 19.66
N LEU A 45 -15.54 -14.27 19.86
CA LEU A 45 -15.64 -15.73 19.84
C LEU A 45 -16.68 -16.29 20.84
N PRO A 46 -16.75 -15.88 22.13
CA PRO A 46 -17.70 -16.44 23.08
C PRO A 46 -19.17 -16.04 22.84
N VAL A 47 -19.43 -14.94 22.12
CA VAL A 47 -20.80 -14.40 21.95
C VAL A 47 -21.52 -15.02 20.75
N ALA A 48 -20.79 -15.48 19.74
CA ALA A 48 -21.37 -15.99 18.49
C ALA A 48 -21.64 -17.51 18.50
N ILE A 49 -20.98 -18.26 19.40
CA ILE A 49 -21.10 -19.72 19.57
C ILE A 49 -22.56 -20.22 19.71
N PRO A 50 -23.46 -19.56 20.47
CA PRO A 50 -24.81 -20.09 20.65
C PRO A 50 -25.74 -19.93 19.44
N PHE A 51 -25.41 -19.10 18.43
CA PHE A 51 -26.34 -18.77 17.34
C PHE A 51 -26.04 -19.43 15.99
N LEU A 52 -24.78 -19.81 15.73
CA LEU A 52 -24.34 -20.33 14.41
C LEU A 52 -23.73 -21.75 14.45
N GLY A 53 -23.58 -22.33 15.64
CA GLY A 53 -22.71 -23.49 15.85
C GLY A 53 -21.22 -23.12 15.68
N LEU A 54 -20.34 -23.91 16.32
CA LEU A 54 -18.88 -23.67 16.32
C LEU A 54 -18.30 -23.46 14.92
N ALA A 55 -18.77 -24.22 13.93
CA ALA A 55 -18.31 -24.15 12.54
C ALA A 55 -18.69 -22.82 11.85
N GLY A 56 -19.94 -22.36 11.99
CA GLY A 56 -20.41 -21.13 11.33
C GLY A 56 -19.68 -19.88 11.84
N THR A 57 -19.41 -19.82 13.14
CA THR A 57 -18.65 -18.72 13.74
C THR A 57 -17.20 -18.65 13.28
N LEU A 58 -16.54 -19.80 13.15
CA LEU A 58 -15.15 -19.86 12.69
C LEU A 58 -15.04 -19.47 11.20
N SER A 59 -16.02 -19.86 10.39
CA SER A 59 -16.07 -19.52 8.96
C SER A 59 -16.33 -18.04 8.69
N VAL A 60 -17.32 -17.44 9.37
CA VAL A 60 -17.59 -15.98 9.27
C VAL A 60 -16.40 -15.19 9.78
N GLY A 61 -15.81 -15.61 10.90
CA GLY A 61 -14.56 -15.06 11.39
C GLY A 61 -13.48 -15.12 10.30
N ALA A 62 -13.18 -16.30 9.76
CA ALA A 62 -12.12 -16.50 8.77
C ALA A 62 -12.32 -15.63 7.51
N LEU A 63 -13.54 -15.53 7.00
CA LEU A 63 -13.90 -14.66 5.88
C LEU A 63 -13.70 -13.18 6.20
N CYS A 64 -14.12 -12.74 7.38
CA CYS A 64 -13.87 -11.37 7.85
C CYS A 64 -12.37 -11.09 8.05
N ALA A 65 -11.60 -12.04 8.59
CA ALA A 65 -10.14 -11.95 8.70
C ALA A 65 -9.49 -11.84 7.33
N ALA A 66 -9.85 -12.72 6.40
CA ALA A 66 -9.30 -12.74 5.05
C ALA A 66 -9.60 -11.42 4.31
N GLY A 67 -10.86 -10.95 4.37
CA GLY A 67 -11.26 -9.67 3.82
C GLY A 67 -10.54 -8.48 4.48
N TRP A 68 -10.36 -8.51 5.80
CA TRP A 68 -9.63 -7.47 6.54
C TRP A 68 -8.13 -7.48 6.21
N GLN A 69 -7.52 -8.66 6.14
CA GLN A 69 -6.12 -8.84 5.76
C GLN A 69 -5.88 -8.38 4.33
N GLN A 70 -6.77 -8.73 3.39
CA GLN A 70 -6.68 -8.28 2.00
C GLN A 70 -6.84 -6.75 1.90
N ARG A 71 -7.78 -6.16 2.64
CA ARG A 71 -7.92 -4.69 2.73
C ARG A 71 -6.68 -4.05 3.35
N ARG A 72 -6.08 -4.66 4.37
CA ARG A 72 -4.86 -4.17 5.03
C ARG A 72 -3.66 -4.21 4.08
N VAL A 73 -3.48 -5.29 3.33
CA VAL A 73 -2.41 -5.41 2.32
C VAL A 73 -2.62 -4.39 1.21
N ARG A 74 -3.84 -4.23 0.69
CA ARG A 74 -4.16 -3.21 -0.31
C ARG A 74 -3.87 -1.79 0.20
N ARG A 75 -4.26 -1.48 1.44
CA ARG A 75 -3.98 -0.19 2.07
C ARG A 75 -2.48 0.05 2.28
N ARG A 76 -1.72 -0.97 2.69
CA ARG A 76 -0.26 -0.88 2.85
C ARG A 76 0.44 -0.63 1.52
N ARG A 77 0.11 -1.40 0.48
CA ARG A 77 0.66 -1.20 -0.87
C ARG A 77 0.38 0.20 -1.40
N LYS A 78 -0.86 0.68 -1.24
CA LYS A 78 -1.22 2.05 -1.64
C LYS A 78 -0.39 3.10 -0.89
N ALA A 79 -0.25 2.95 0.43
CA ALA A 79 0.56 3.87 1.23
C ALA A 79 2.07 3.81 0.88
N GLU A 80 2.60 2.63 0.54
CA GLU A 80 3.98 2.47 0.07
C GLU A 80 4.21 3.18 -1.27
N THR A 81 3.29 3.04 -2.23
CA THR A 81 3.37 3.76 -3.51
C THR A 81 3.28 5.27 -3.30
N GLU A 82 2.33 5.74 -2.51
CA GLU A 82 2.17 7.18 -2.19
C GLU A 82 3.43 7.75 -1.52
N ARG A 83 4.07 6.99 -0.62
CA ARG A 83 5.34 7.36 0.00
C ARG A 83 6.48 7.40 -1.03
N ALA A 84 6.61 6.38 -1.87
CA ALA A 84 7.66 6.33 -2.89
C ALA A 84 7.55 7.51 -3.86
N THR A 85 6.33 7.88 -4.28
CA THR A 85 6.10 9.06 -5.12
C THR A 85 6.43 10.36 -4.40
N ALA A 86 6.08 10.48 -3.12
CA ALA A 86 6.39 11.68 -2.33
C ALA A 86 7.90 11.85 -2.09
N VAL A 87 8.63 10.76 -1.83
CA VAL A 87 10.10 10.79 -1.73
C VAL A 87 10.71 11.16 -3.07
N ALA A 88 10.27 10.56 -4.18
CA ALA A 88 10.80 10.88 -5.50
C ALA A 88 10.62 12.37 -5.86
N GLU A 89 9.51 12.98 -5.45
CA GLU A 89 9.27 14.41 -5.67
C GLU A 89 10.17 15.29 -4.79
N ALA A 90 10.38 14.94 -3.52
CA ALA A 90 11.32 15.66 -2.67
C ALA A 90 12.78 15.54 -3.17
N LEU A 91 13.19 14.35 -3.63
CA LEU A 91 14.49 14.15 -4.27
C LEU A 91 14.63 14.95 -5.56
N ARG A 92 13.55 15.12 -6.34
CA ARG A 92 13.56 15.96 -7.54
C ARG A 92 13.94 17.41 -7.20
N VAL A 93 13.39 17.95 -6.11
CA VAL A 93 13.73 19.30 -5.61
C VAL A 93 15.19 19.34 -5.17
N MET A 94 15.61 18.39 -4.33
CA MET A 94 16.99 18.33 -3.83
C MET A 94 18.02 18.26 -4.96
N VAL A 95 17.80 17.40 -5.96
CA VAL A 95 18.67 17.28 -7.13
C VAL A 95 18.72 18.57 -7.94
N ALA A 96 17.59 19.28 -8.08
CA ALA A 96 17.53 20.55 -8.80
C ALA A 96 18.37 21.63 -8.09
N GLU A 97 18.26 21.75 -6.77
CA GLU A 97 19.04 22.70 -5.96
C GLU A 97 20.55 22.37 -5.99
N LEU A 98 20.91 21.08 -5.84
CA LEU A 98 22.31 20.64 -5.92
C LEU A 98 22.93 20.93 -7.30
N ARG A 99 22.18 20.71 -8.39
CA ARG A 99 22.63 21.06 -9.75
C ARG A 99 22.68 22.57 -9.99
N GLY A 100 21.91 23.34 -9.23
CA GLY A 100 22.01 24.79 -9.15
C GLY A 100 23.21 25.30 -8.34
N GLY A 101 24.00 24.40 -7.74
CA GLY A 101 25.18 24.73 -6.93
C GLY A 101 24.87 25.00 -5.45
N ALA A 102 23.66 24.72 -4.99
CA ALA A 102 23.31 24.85 -3.57
C ALA A 102 24.09 23.85 -2.71
N SER A 103 24.33 24.20 -1.44
CA SER A 103 24.92 23.26 -0.48
C SER A 103 23.97 22.08 -0.21
N PRO A 104 24.49 20.90 0.21
CA PRO A 104 23.65 19.76 0.56
C PRO A 104 22.60 20.06 1.65
N THR A 105 22.94 20.95 2.59
CA THR A 105 22.03 21.42 3.64
C THR A 105 20.89 22.27 3.05
N ALA A 106 21.21 23.26 2.20
CA ALA A 106 20.21 24.11 1.57
C ALA A 106 19.27 23.32 0.63
N ALA A 107 19.83 22.41 -0.17
CA ALA A 107 19.06 21.53 -1.04
C ALA A 107 18.09 20.62 -0.26
N ARG A 108 18.53 20.15 0.91
CA ARG A 108 17.70 19.35 1.81
C ARG A 108 16.59 20.18 2.45
N GLU A 109 16.87 21.39 2.91
CA GLU A 109 15.85 22.29 3.47
C GLU A 109 14.76 22.60 2.45
N ALA A 110 15.14 22.87 1.20
CA ALA A 110 14.21 23.07 0.09
C ALA A 110 13.32 21.84 -0.16
N ALA A 111 13.91 20.64 -0.12
CA ALA A 111 13.16 19.39 -0.24
C ALA A 111 12.21 19.14 0.94
N LEU A 112 12.66 19.46 2.17
CA LEU A 112 11.85 19.35 3.39
C LEU A 112 10.65 20.30 3.39
N ALA A 113 10.77 21.48 2.76
CA ALA A 113 9.68 22.45 2.65
C ALA A 113 8.48 21.95 1.83
N VAL A 114 8.72 21.01 0.89
CA VAL A 114 7.69 20.42 0.02
C VAL A 114 7.32 19.00 0.46
N ALA A 115 8.14 18.37 1.30
CA ALA A 115 7.93 16.99 1.74
C ALA A 115 6.79 16.87 2.76
N PRO A 116 5.89 15.87 2.63
CA PRO A 116 4.95 15.54 3.69
C PRO A 116 5.70 14.95 4.90
N GLY A 117 5.17 15.12 6.12
CA GLY A 117 5.88 14.81 7.37
C GLY A 117 6.49 13.39 7.50
N GLN A 118 5.93 12.37 6.85
CA GLN A 118 6.52 11.02 6.79
C GLN A 118 7.80 10.93 5.94
N VAL A 119 7.92 11.78 4.92
CA VAL A 119 9.10 11.90 4.06
C VAL A 119 10.14 12.79 4.72
N SER A 120 9.71 13.81 5.46
CA SER A 120 10.60 14.68 6.22
C SER A 120 11.49 13.91 7.18
N SER A 121 10.97 12.90 7.89
CA SER A 121 11.78 12.03 8.76
C SER A 121 12.76 11.12 8.01
N LEU A 122 12.47 10.76 6.75
CA LEU A 122 13.38 9.96 5.93
C LEU A 122 14.55 10.81 5.42
N LEU A 123 14.28 12.08 5.08
CA LEU A 123 15.29 13.04 4.64
C LEU A 123 16.11 13.54 5.85
N ALA A 124 15.43 13.85 6.95
CA ALA A 124 15.82 13.68 8.36
C ALA A 124 17.27 13.26 8.67
N GLY A 125 17.55 12.00 8.38
CA GLY A 125 18.79 11.33 8.77
C GLY A 125 19.38 10.53 7.64
N PHE A 126 19.19 10.94 6.37
CA PHE A 126 19.81 10.18 5.27
C PHE A 126 21.34 10.30 5.27
N ASP A 127 21.90 11.35 5.87
CA ASP A 127 23.35 11.51 5.99
C ASP A 127 23.95 10.72 7.17
N GLU A 128 23.14 10.23 8.11
CA GLU A 128 23.61 9.49 9.28
C GLU A 128 24.01 8.05 8.88
N GLU A 129 25.27 7.69 9.14
CA GLU A 129 25.79 6.33 8.99
C GLU A 129 25.21 5.42 10.08
N GLY A 130 24.06 4.80 9.77
CA GLY A 130 23.44 3.79 10.64
C GLY A 130 23.90 2.37 10.29
N PRO A 131 24.11 1.45 11.27
CA PRO A 131 24.56 0.08 11.05
C PRO A 131 23.53 -0.85 10.38
N GLU A 132 22.44 -0.30 9.86
CA GLU A 132 21.29 -1.06 9.41
C GLU A 132 21.08 -0.80 7.91
N PHE A 133 21.67 -1.68 7.09
CA PHE A 133 21.38 -1.83 5.67
C PHE A 133 19.95 -2.38 5.51
N VAL A 134 18.96 -1.65 6.02
CA VAL A 134 17.57 -2.10 6.05
C VAL A 134 16.99 -1.97 4.67
N ALA A 135 16.40 -3.06 4.17
CA ALA A 135 15.54 -3.04 3.02
C ALA A 135 14.58 -1.83 3.07
N GLY A 136 14.65 -0.95 2.07
CA GLY A 136 13.76 0.20 1.96
C GLY A 136 14.44 1.50 1.53
N ILE A 137 13.64 2.56 1.46
CA ILE A 137 14.04 3.85 0.87
C ILE A 137 15.14 4.54 1.69
N ARG A 138 15.05 4.49 3.03
CA ARG A 138 16.05 5.12 3.92
C ARG A 138 17.45 4.55 3.71
N GLY A 139 17.57 3.22 3.63
CA GLY A 139 18.85 2.55 3.39
C GLY A 139 19.46 2.98 2.06
N ARG A 140 18.66 3.06 0.98
CA ARG A 140 19.15 3.52 -0.34
C ARG A 140 19.68 4.95 -0.30
N LEU A 141 19.04 5.85 0.45
CA LEU A 141 19.49 7.24 0.60
C LEU A 141 20.79 7.33 1.42
N ALA A 142 20.88 6.57 2.52
CA ALA A 142 22.10 6.50 3.32
C ALA A 142 23.29 5.93 2.52
N THR A 143 23.05 4.88 1.73
CA THR A 143 24.07 4.32 0.82
C THR A 143 24.51 5.35 -0.22
N ALA A 144 23.59 6.11 -0.81
CA ALA A 144 23.94 7.18 -1.76
C ALA A 144 24.80 8.27 -1.12
N ALA A 145 24.45 8.72 0.09
CA ALA A 145 25.25 9.69 0.83
C ALA A 145 26.64 9.16 1.20
N ALA A 146 26.73 7.93 1.72
CA ALA A 146 27.99 7.28 2.06
C ALA A 146 28.89 7.10 0.83
N LEU A 147 28.34 6.70 -0.32
CA LEU A 147 29.06 6.57 -1.58
C LEU A 147 29.61 7.92 -2.07
N SER A 148 28.81 8.99 -1.96
CA SER A 148 29.26 10.35 -2.30
C SER A 148 30.43 10.78 -1.42
N ARG A 149 30.35 10.58 -0.09
CA ARG A 149 31.42 10.94 0.84
C ARG A 149 32.69 10.12 0.65
N ARG A 150 32.56 8.79 0.45
CA ARG A 150 33.70 7.88 0.36
C ARG A 150 34.42 7.95 -0.98
N HIS A 151 33.71 8.20 -2.07
CA HIS A 151 34.24 8.17 -3.44
C HIS A 151 34.21 9.51 -4.17
N GLY A 152 33.75 10.58 -3.52
CA GLY A 152 33.66 11.91 -4.13
C GLY A 152 32.65 12.01 -5.28
N LEU A 153 31.73 11.04 -5.38
CA LEU A 153 30.73 11.02 -6.46
C LEU A 153 29.74 12.19 -6.29
N PRO A 154 29.27 12.81 -7.38
CA PRO A 154 28.27 13.86 -7.30
C PRO A 154 26.99 13.36 -6.62
N LEU A 155 26.68 13.90 -5.44
CA LEU A 155 25.50 13.50 -4.67
C LEU A 155 24.21 13.65 -5.48
N ALA A 156 24.15 14.67 -6.33
CA ALA A 156 23.02 14.91 -7.23
C ALA A 156 22.74 13.71 -8.16
N ASP A 157 23.77 13.05 -8.69
CA ASP A 157 23.57 11.93 -9.62
C ASP A 157 23.16 10.64 -8.90
N LEU A 158 23.68 10.41 -7.69
CA LEU A 158 23.27 9.28 -6.86
C LEU A 158 21.82 9.43 -6.38
N LEU A 159 21.42 10.62 -5.91
CA LEU A 159 20.04 10.89 -5.52
C LEU A 159 19.09 10.85 -6.73
N ASP A 160 19.54 11.28 -7.91
CA ASP A 160 18.77 11.17 -9.13
C ASP A 160 18.60 9.71 -9.58
N ALA A 161 19.61 8.86 -9.40
CA ALA A 161 19.50 7.43 -9.63
C ALA A 161 18.45 6.78 -8.71
N VAL A 162 18.48 7.10 -7.41
CA VAL A 162 17.45 6.63 -6.45
C VAL A 162 16.06 7.13 -6.85
N ARG A 163 15.93 8.41 -7.24
CA ARG A 163 14.66 8.98 -7.72
C ARG A 163 14.14 8.22 -8.95
N ARG A 164 14.98 7.96 -9.95
CA ARG A 164 14.60 7.23 -11.17
C ARG A 164 14.14 5.82 -10.86
N ASP A 165 14.83 5.13 -9.94
CA ASP A 165 14.45 3.79 -9.48
C ASP A 165 13.07 3.78 -8.80
N LEU A 166 12.79 4.74 -7.91
CA LEU A 166 11.47 4.88 -7.29
C LEU A 166 10.35 5.13 -8.32
N VAL A 167 10.60 6.01 -9.30
CA VAL A 167 9.65 6.29 -10.38
C VAL A 167 9.44 5.08 -11.28
N ALA A 168 10.51 4.35 -11.61
CA ALA A 168 10.46 3.14 -12.42
C ALA A 168 9.65 2.05 -11.71
N GLY A 169 9.88 1.85 -10.41
CA GLY A 169 9.11 0.92 -9.58
C GLY A 169 7.61 1.24 -9.57
N ALA A 170 7.25 2.52 -9.36
CA ALA A 170 5.85 2.94 -9.39
C ALA A 170 5.20 2.69 -10.77
N ARG A 171 5.92 2.99 -11.86
CA ARG A 171 5.44 2.73 -13.23
C ARG A 171 5.29 1.24 -13.52
N PHE A 172 6.20 0.40 -13.03
CA PHE A 172 6.12 -1.05 -13.18
C PHE A 172 4.86 -1.61 -12.50
N LEU A 173 4.57 -1.16 -11.28
CA LEU A 173 3.35 -1.55 -10.57
C LEU A 173 2.09 -1.12 -11.33
N SER A 174 2.05 0.11 -11.84
CA SER A 174 0.90 0.58 -12.62
C SER A 174 0.68 -0.23 -13.91
N ARG A 175 1.77 -0.60 -14.60
CA ARG A 175 1.71 -1.44 -15.81
C ARG A 175 1.30 -2.87 -15.49
N SER A 176 1.79 -3.43 -14.38
CA SER A 176 1.36 -4.74 -13.89
C SER A 176 -0.12 -4.75 -13.52
N GLU A 177 -0.63 -3.69 -12.90
CA GLU A 177 -2.06 -3.55 -12.59
C GLU A 177 -2.91 -3.46 -13.87
N ALA A 178 -2.47 -2.73 -14.89
CA ALA A 178 -3.16 -2.62 -16.17
C ALA A 178 -3.18 -3.96 -16.92
N GLY A 179 -2.05 -4.68 -16.98
CA GLY A 179 -1.98 -5.99 -17.63
C GLY A 179 -2.79 -7.09 -16.93
N MET A 180 -3.07 -6.92 -15.63
CA MET A 180 -3.87 -7.86 -14.84
C MET A 180 -5.38 -7.56 -14.90
N ALA A 181 -5.83 -6.55 -15.66
CA ALA A 181 -7.24 -6.19 -15.75
C ALA A 181 -8.11 -7.33 -16.30
N GLY A 182 -7.66 -8.00 -17.38
CA GLY A 182 -8.36 -9.14 -17.97
C GLY A 182 -8.47 -10.35 -17.03
N PRO A 183 -7.34 -10.91 -16.53
CA PRO A 183 -7.38 -12.02 -15.58
C PRO A 183 -8.16 -11.71 -14.29
N ARG A 184 -8.09 -10.47 -13.78
CA ARG A 184 -8.87 -10.05 -12.61
C ARG A 184 -10.36 -9.97 -12.90
N ALA A 185 -10.78 -9.50 -14.07
CA ALA A 185 -12.19 -9.44 -14.42
C ALA A 185 -12.82 -10.83 -14.41
N SER A 186 -12.22 -11.81 -15.09
CA SER A 186 -12.70 -13.20 -15.11
C SER A 186 -12.66 -13.85 -13.73
N ALA A 187 -11.59 -13.63 -12.96
CA ALA A 187 -11.52 -14.12 -11.59
C ALA A 187 -12.60 -13.49 -10.69
N THR A 188 -12.96 -12.23 -10.91
CA THR A 188 -14.03 -11.54 -10.16
C THR A 188 -15.39 -12.12 -10.52
N VAL A 189 -15.64 -12.43 -11.79
CA VAL A 189 -16.88 -13.10 -12.24
C VAL A 189 -16.99 -14.49 -11.62
N LEU A 190 -15.94 -15.31 -11.71
CA LEU A 190 -15.91 -16.66 -11.11
C LEU A 190 -16.05 -16.60 -9.58
N ALA A 191 -15.49 -15.58 -8.93
CA ALA A 191 -15.63 -15.38 -7.49
C ALA A 191 -17.02 -14.86 -7.08
N ALA A 192 -17.73 -14.17 -7.97
CA ALA A 192 -19.09 -13.69 -7.73
C ALA A 192 -20.16 -14.77 -7.96
N LEU A 193 -19.86 -15.74 -8.83
CA LEU A 193 -20.80 -16.80 -9.24
C LEU A 193 -21.42 -17.58 -8.05
N PRO A 194 -20.68 -17.99 -7.00
CA PRO A 194 -21.27 -18.69 -5.86
C PRO A 194 -22.30 -17.85 -5.11
N GLY A 195 -22.08 -16.53 -5.00
CA GLY A 195 -23.02 -15.63 -4.32
C GLY A 195 -24.32 -15.45 -5.12
N ILE A 196 -24.20 -15.35 -6.44
CA ILE A 196 -25.36 -15.29 -7.35
C ILE A 196 -26.16 -16.60 -7.29
N GLY A 197 -25.48 -17.75 -7.26
CA GLY A 197 -26.12 -19.06 -7.11
C GLY A 197 -26.86 -19.22 -5.79
N LEU A 198 -26.28 -18.75 -4.68
CA LEU A 198 -26.94 -18.75 -3.36
C LEU A 198 -28.21 -17.87 -3.36
N LEU A 199 -28.13 -16.67 -3.95
CA LEU A 199 -29.27 -15.77 -4.06
C LEU A 199 -30.42 -16.37 -4.88
N LEU A 200 -30.10 -17.00 -6.02
CA LEU A 200 -31.08 -17.68 -6.85
C LEU A 200 -31.69 -18.89 -6.13
N GLY A 201 -30.88 -19.68 -5.42
CA GLY A 201 -31.37 -20.82 -4.63
C GLY A 201 -32.29 -20.41 -3.48
N GLU A 202 -31.99 -19.29 -2.81
CA GLU A 202 -32.86 -18.73 -1.77
C GLU A 202 -34.17 -18.19 -2.37
N ALA A 203 -34.11 -17.50 -3.52
CA ALA A 203 -35.29 -17.01 -4.23
C ALA A 203 -36.19 -18.15 -4.75
N MET A 204 -35.61 -19.31 -5.06
CA MET A 204 -36.34 -20.54 -5.42
C MET A 204 -36.92 -21.29 -4.20
N GLY A 205 -36.67 -20.84 -2.97
CA GLY A 205 -37.18 -21.47 -1.75
C GLY A 205 -36.40 -22.72 -1.31
N ALA A 206 -35.20 -22.96 -1.85
CA ALA A 206 -34.37 -24.10 -1.43
C ALA A 206 -33.73 -23.92 -0.04
N HIS A 207 -33.89 -22.74 0.57
CA HIS A 207 -33.33 -22.34 1.86
C HIS A 207 -31.86 -22.76 2.09
N PRO A 208 -30.93 -22.50 1.13
CA PRO A 208 -29.53 -22.86 1.26
C PRO A 208 -28.87 -22.23 2.49
N VAL A 209 -29.26 -21.00 2.87
CA VAL A 209 -28.70 -20.33 4.06
C VAL A 209 -29.08 -21.07 5.34
N TYR A 210 -30.31 -21.56 5.44
CA TYR A 210 -30.75 -22.37 6.56
C TYR A 210 -29.94 -23.67 6.62
N LEU A 211 -29.81 -24.39 5.50
CA LEU A 211 -29.00 -25.61 5.42
C LEU A 211 -27.54 -25.40 5.84
N LEU A 212 -26.90 -24.31 5.40
CA LEU A 212 -25.52 -23.97 5.73
C LEU A 212 -25.29 -23.73 7.23
N VAL A 213 -26.28 -23.19 7.93
CA VAL A 213 -26.18 -22.84 9.36
C VAL A 213 -26.65 -23.98 10.26
N THR A 214 -27.72 -24.69 9.90
CA THR A 214 -28.37 -25.65 10.80
C THR A 214 -27.97 -27.10 10.54
N THR A 215 -27.48 -27.45 9.34
CA THR A 215 -27.21 -28.86 9.00
C THR A 215 -25.72 -29.24 9.05
N PRO A 216 -25.38 -30.46 9.52
CA PRO A 216 -24.01 -30.98 9.50
C PRO A 216 -23.30 -30.92 8.13
N PRO A 217 -23.91 -31.31 7.00
CA PRO A 217 -23.25 -31.20 5.70
C PRO A 217 -22.99 -29.73 5.29
N GLY A 218 -23.88 -28.80 5.67
CA GLY A 218 -23.68 -27.36 5.46
C GLY A 218 -22.47 -26.81 6.22
N GLN A 219 -22.29 -27.25 7.47
CA GLN A 219 -21.14 -26.87 8.29
C GLN A 219 -19.80 -27.40 7.74
N LEU A 220 -19.79 -28.65 7.22
CA LEU A 220 -18.63 -29.23 6.52
C LEU A 220 -18.24 -28.42 5.28
N LEU A 221 -19.23 -28.02 4.48
CA LEU A 221 -18.99 -27.23 3.27
C LEU A 221 -18.45 -25.82 3.61
N MET A 222 -18.95 -25.21 4.68
CA MET A 222 -18.43 -23.93 5.21
C MET A 222 -16.99 -24.04 5.70
N ALA A 223 -16.67 -25.11 6.44
CA ALA A 223 -15.32 -25.38 6.91
C ALA A 223 -14.35 -25.57 5.73
N LEU A 224 -14.75 -26.36 4.73
CA LEU A 224 -13.95 -26.61 3.53
C LEU A 224 -13.73 -25.33 2.71
N GLY A 225 -14.78 -24.53 2.48
CA GLY A 225 -14.67 -23.25 1.79
C GLY A 225 -13.76 -22.25 2.51
N SER A 226 -13.85 -22.21 3.85
CA SER A 226 -12.98 -21.36 4.67
C SER A 226 -11.53 -21.80 4.62
N ALA A 227 -11.27 -23.11 4.70
CA ALA A 227 -9.94 -23.68 4.57
C ALA A 227 -9.32 -23.38 3.20
N LEU A 228 -10.11 -23.47 2.13
CA LEU A 228 -9.65 -23.16 0.78
C LEU A 228 -9.28 -21.68 0.60
N ILE A 229 -10.06 -20.77 1.20
CA ILE A 229 -9.74 -19.34 1.21
C ILE A 229 -8.46 -19.06 1.99
N LEU A 230 -8.31 -19.65 3.18
CA LEU A 230 -7.10 -19.51 4.00
C LEU A 230 -5.87 -20.05 3.26
N ALA A 231 -5.99 -21.19 2.60
CA ALA A 231 -4.94 -21.76 1.76
C ALA A 231 -4.59 -20.82 0.59
N GLY A 232 -5.58 -20.24 -0.10
CA GLY A 232 -5.36 -19.28 -1.18
C GLY A 232 -4.64 -18.00 -0.72
N VAL A 233 -4.99 -17.49 0.47
CA VAL A 233 -4.30 -16.33 1.08
C VAL A 233 -2.87 -16.68 1.46
N ALA A 234 -2.64 -17.84 2.10
CA ALA A 234 -1.32 -18.31 2.47
C ALA A 234 -0.42 -18.52 1.24
N TRP A 235 -0.96 -19.12 0.18
CA TRP A 235 -0.27 -19.32 -1.08
C TRP A 235 0.11 -18.00 -1.76
N SER A 236 -0.82 -17.04 -1.81
CA SER A 236 -0.57 -15.70 -2.35
C SER A 236 0.50 -14.95 -1.56
N ALA A 237 0.49 -15.08 -0.22
CA ALA A 237 1.51 -14.50 0.65
C ALA A 237 2.88 -15.15 0.41
N ARG A 238 2.94 -16.48 0.27
CA ARG A 238 4.17 -17.22 -0.02
C ARG A 238 4.76 -16.84 -1.37
N LEU A 239 3.96 -16.78 -2.44
CA LEU A 239 4.40 -16.33 -3.76
C LEU A 239 4.95 -14.90 -3.75
N THR A 240 4.33 -14.01 -2.97
CA THR A 240 4.80 -12.63 -2.86
C THR A 240 6.09 -12.54 -2.04
N ALA A 241 6.23 -13.34 -0.98
CA ALA A 241 7.42 -13.37 -0.13
C ALA A 241 8.66 -13.92 -0.85
N VAL A 242 8.50 -14.96 -1.68
CA VAL A 242 9.60 -15.58 -2.43
C VAL A 242 10.21 -14.63 -3.49
N ARG A 243 9.48 -13.60 -3.93
CA ARG A 243 9.98 -12.62 -4.92
C ARG A 243 10.78 -11.45 -4.33
N VAL A 244 10.93 -11.36 -3.01
CA VAL A 244 11.62 -10.24 -2.32
C VAL A 244 13.02 -10.61 -1.83
N LEU A 245 13.52 -11.81 -2.14
CA LEU A 245 14.91 -12.16 -1.87
C LEU A 245 15.71 -12.02 -3.17
N PRO A 246 16.78 -11.19 -3.19
CA PRO A 246 17.76 -11.19 -4.28
C PRO A 246 18.48 -12.54 -4.36
#